data_AF-A0A2N0P2Y9-F1
#
_entry.id   AF-A0A2N0P2Y9-F1
#
_cell.length_a   1.000
_cell.length_b   1.000
_cell.length_c   1.000
_cell.angle_alpha   90.00
_cell.angle_beta   90.00
_cell.angle_gamma   90.00
#
_symmetry.space_group_name_H-M   'P 1'
#
loop_
_entity.id
_entity.type
_entity.pdbx_description
1 polymer ?
#
loop_
_entity_poly.entity_id
_entity_poly.type
_entity_poly.pdbx_seq_one_letter_code
_entity_poly.pdbx_strand_id
1 'polypeptide(L)'
;MRTMYHKCRLVHADLSEYNLLYHSRVLYIIDVSQSVEHDHPHALEFLRKDISNVTGYFKRKGVRVMSIRELFDFITDINIGLDDEQVEAELDKIQERLASQKELSITLNEDIDKMSKDLVDEEVFKKAFIPRTLDDVFDVERDTLKVSKGEGEDLIYRKLTGLSIDDKPEKIPSENEVMANSENISSISTKDDESEEDDQDEEKESEGDEESEDDDVFKKQSRGKRNEDKESKKERKKAAKEVAREKRKNKIPKAVKKRKIKTTTGKKSK
;
A
#
# COMPACT_ATOMS: atom_id res chain seq x y z
N MET A 1 -6.23 -17.11 5.26
CA MET A 1 -5.93 -15.86 4.52
C MET A 1 -5.95 -14.65 5.45
N ARG A 2 -7.10 -14.27 6.04
CA ARG A 2 -7.24 -13.19 7.05
C ARG A 2 -6.07 -13.08 8.05
N THR A 3 -5.63 -14.20 8.63
CA THR A 3 -4.48 -14.28 9.55
C THR A 3 -3.16 -13.79 8.95
N MET A 4 -2.86 -14.12 7.69
CA MET A 4 -1.65 -13.69 7.00
C MET A 4 -1.70 -12.19 6.67
N TYR A 5 -2.88 -11.68 6.31
CA TYR A 5 -3.11 -10.27 6.03
C TYR A 5 -2.97 -9.41 7.30
N HIS A 6 -3.70 -9.72 8.38
CA HIS A 6 -3.68 -8.89 9.60
C HIS A 6 -2.54 -9.21 10.58
N LYS A 7 -2.29 -10.50 10.90
CA LYS A 7 -1.25 -10.88 11.90
C LYS A 7 0.16 -10.88 11.29
N CYS A 8 0.31 -11.11 9.97
CA CYS A 8 1.63 -11.10 9.30
C CYS A 8 1.87 -9.92 8.33
N ARG A 9 0.87 -9.08 8.04
CA ARG A 9 0.95 -7.95 7.07
C ARG A 9 1.35 -8.34 5.63
N LEU A 10 1.06 -9.59 5.24
CA LEU A 10 1.47 -10.16 3.95
C LEU A 10 0.28 -10.61 3.10
N VAL A 11 0.44 -10.49 1.78
CA VAL A 11 -0.36 -11.12 0.72
C VAL A 11 0.51 -12.17 0.04
N HIS A 12 -0.05 -13.35 -0.26
CA HIS A 12 0.75 -14.48 -0.79
C HIS A 12 1.16 -14.25 -2.26
N ALA A 13 0.25 -13.68 -3.06
CA ALA A 13 0.37 -13.33 -4.48
C ALA A 13 0.42 -14.49 -5.48
N ASP A 14 0.61 -15.73 -5.02
CA ASP A 14 0.36 -16.93 -5.81
C ASP A 14 -0.31 -18.06 -5.00
N LEU A 15 -1.27 -17.71 -4.14
CA LEU A 15 -2.01 -18.73 -3.39
C LEU A 15 -2.91 -19.53 -4.33
N SER A 16 -2.73 -20.85 -4.33
CA SER A 16 -3.44 -21.81 -5.17
C SER A 16 -3.43 -23.19 -4.52
N GLU A 17 -4.17 -24.16 -5.06
CA GLU A 17 -4.17 -25.53 -4.56
C GLU A 17 -2.79 -26.23 -4.63
N TYR A 18 -1.85 -25.71 -5.43
CA TYR A 18 -0.49 -26.25 -5.55
C TYR A 18 0.42 -25.84 -4.38
N ASN A 19 0.15 -24.67 -3.76
CA ASN A 19 0.95 -24.09 -2.68
C ASN A 19 0.38 -24.41 -1.28
N LEU A 20 -0.44 -25.47 -1.20
CA LEU A 20 -1.13 -25.95 -0.01
C LEU A 20 -0.83 -27.43 0.26
N LEU A 21 -0.09 -27.72 1.32
CA LEU A 21 0.16 -29.09 1.78
C LEU A 21 -0.87 -29.49 2.85
N TYR A 22 -1.47 -30.67 2.71
CA TYR A 22 -2.36 -31.24 3.72
C TYR A 22 -1.67 -32.38 4.45
N HIS A 23 -1.50 -32.25 5.77
CA HIS A 23 -0.86 -33.26 6.61
C HIS A 23 -1.53 -33.35 7.97
N SER A 24 -1.85 -34.57 8.43
CA SER A 24 -2.41 -34.83 9.78
C SER A 24 -3.63 -33.96 10.15
N ARG A 25 -4.53 -33.74 9.17
CA ARG A 25 -5.70 -32.84 9.23
C ARG A 25 -5.41 -31.33 9.32
N VAL A 26 -4.15 -30.93 9.29
CA VAL A 26 -3.71 -29.52 9.26
C VAL A 26 -3.34 -29.11 7.82
N LEU A 27 -3.61 -27.86 7.48
CA LEU A 27 -3.24 -27.24 6.21
C LEU A 27 -1.98 -26.37 6.42
N TYR A 28 -0.95 -26.60 5.62
CA TYR A 28 0.30 -25.85 5.64
C TYR A 28 0.44 -25.07 4.32
N ILE A 29 0.68 -23.77 4.41
CA ILE A 29 0.92 -22.90 3.26
C ILE A 29 2.42 -22.90 2.97
N ILE A 30 2.81 -23.07 1.71
CA ILE A 30 4.20 -23.08 1.26
C ILE A 30 4.43 -22.06 0.13
N ASP A 31 5.69 -21.94 -0.30
CA ASP A 31 6.19 -21.00 -1.31
C ASP A 31 5.75 -19.54 -1.12
N VAL A 32 5.98 -19.01 0.08
CA VAL A 32 5.86 -17.58 0.39
C VAL A 32 7.01 -16.74 -0.20
N SER A 33 7.73 -17.25 -1.22
CA SER A 33 8.91 -16.58 -1.79
C SER A 33 8.56 -15.34 -2.63
N GLN A 34 7.33 -15.28 -3.15
CA GLN A 34 6.79 -14.16 -3.93
C GLN A 34 5.79 -13.30 -3.15
N SER A 35 5.63 -13.55 -1.84
CA SER A 35 4.68 -12.81 -1.01
C SER A 35 5.10 -11.36 -0.81
N VAL A 36 4.14 -10.45 -0.82
CA VAL A 36 4.35 -9.00 -0.70
C VAL A 36 3.69 -8.43 0.54
N GLU A 37 4.22 -7.32 1.04
CA GLU A 37 3.61 -6.53 2.11
C GLU A 37 2.29 -5.88 1.64
N HIS A 38 1.36 -5.64 2.57
CA HIS A 38 0.07 -5.00 2.27
C HIS A 38 0.20 -3.61 1.61
N ASP A 39 1.31 -2.91 1.81
CA ASP A 39 1.58 -1.57 1.27
C ASP A 39 2.09 -1.60 -0.18
N HIS A 40 2.35 -2.78 -0.75
CA HIS A 40 2.79 -2.92 -2.14
C HIS A 40 1.69 -2.45 -3.12
N PRO A 41 2.01 -1.71 -4.20
CA PRO A 41 1.01 -1.15 -5.13
C PRO A 41 -0.01 -2.16 -5.67
N HIS A 42 0.42 -3.40 -5.92
CA HIS A 42 -0.43 -4.48 -6.44
C HIS A 42 -0.97 -5.43 -5.36
N ALA A 43 -0.81 -5.14 -4.05
CA ALA A 43 -1.22 -6.05 -2.97
C ALA A 43 -2.70 -6.46 -3.04
N LEU A 44 -3.62 -5.52 -3.32
CA LEU A 44 -5.06 -5.82 -3.45
C LEU A 44 -5.43 -6.51 -4.77
N GLU A 45 -4.59 -6.40 -5.81
CA GLU A 45 -4.75 -7.13 -7.07
C GLU A 45 -4.33 -8.60 -6.88
N PHE A 46 -3.16 -8.80 -6.27
CA PHE A 46 -2.66 -10.10 -5.86
C PHE A 46 -3.60 -10.81 -4.88
N LEU A 47 -4.16 -10.09 -3.90
CA LEU A 47 -5.15 -10.66 -2.97
C LEU A 47 -6.43 -11.10 -3.70
N ARG A 48 -6.93 -10.32 -4.68
CA ARG A 48 -8.09 -10.71 -5.50
C ARG A 48 -7.79 -11.95 -6.36
N LYS A 49 -6.57 -12.08 -6.91
CA LYS A 49 -6.10 -13.29 -7.61
C LYS A 49 -6.06 -14.51 -6.68
N ASP A 50 -5.44 -14.38 -5.51
CA ASP A 50 -5.36 -15.43 -4.48
C ASP A 50 -6.77 -15.92 -4.08
N ILE A 51 -7.69 -14.99 -3.83
CA ILE A 51 -9.11 -15.28 -3.51
C ILE A 51 -9.79 -16.01 -4.66
N SER A 52 -9.62 -15.55 -5.92
CA SER A 52 -10.23 -16.18 -7.09
C SER A 52 -9.70 -17.59 -7.35
N ASN A 53 -8.43 -17.88 -7.04
CA ASN A 53 -7.86 -19.22 -7.12
C ASN A 53 -8.48 -20.15 -6.07
N VAL A 54 -8.47 -19.72 -4.80
CA VAL A 54 -8.94 -20.51 -3.65
C VAL A 54 -10.45 -20.79 -3.75
N THR A 55 -11.27 -19.77 -4.01
CA THR A 55 -12.71 -19.95 -4.24
C THR A 55 -12.99 -20.83 -5.44
N GLY A 56 -12.26 -20.65 -6.54
CA GLY A 56 -12.35 -21.49 -7.73
C GLY A 56 -12.07 -22.96 -7.44
N TYR A 57 -11.04 -23.28 -6.66
CA TYR A 57 -10.73 -24.66 -6.25
C TYR A 57 -11.84 -25.28 -5.41
N PHE A 58 -12.30 -24.59 -4.36
CA PHE A 58 -13.35 -25.14 -3.48
C PHE A 58 -14.71 -25.25 -4.19
N LYS A 59 -15.04 -24.32 -5.08
CA LYS A 59 -16.23 -24.38 -5.97
C LYS A 59 -16.15 -25.60 -6.91
N ARG A 60 -14.98 -25.92 -7.47
CA ARG A 60 -14.72 -27.17 -8.23
C ARG A 60 -14.87 -28.45 -7.39
N LYS A 61 -14.76 -28.38 -6.06
CA LYS A 61 -14.96 -29.50 -5.13
C LYS A 61 -16.39 -29.62 -4.60
N GLY A 62 -17.33 -28.78 -5.05
CA GLY A 62 -18.72 -28.77 -4.57
C GLY A 62 -18.91 -28.15 -3.19
N VAL A 63 -17.89 -27.47 -2.65
CA VAL A 63 -17.99 -26.73 -1.39
C VAL A 63 -18.73 -25.41 -1.63
N ARG A 64 -19.62 -25.03 -0.72
CA ARG A 64 -20.24 -23.69 -0.72
C ARG A 64 -19.17 -22.66 -0.34
N VAL A 65 -18.96 -21.67 -1.21
CA VAL A 65 -18.00 -20.58 -1.03
C VAL A 65 -18.72 -19.24 -1.05
N MET A 66 -18.18 -18.26 -0.32
CA MET A 66 -18.51 -16.84 -0.45
C MET A 66 -18.24 -16.33 -1.87
N SER A 67 -18.84 -15.20 -2.24
CA SER A 67 -18.43 -14.47 -3.45
C SER A 67 -17.02 -13.88 -3.29
N ILE A 68 -16.39 -13.49 -4.40
CA ILE A 68 -15.04 -12.91 -4.37
C ILE A 68 -15.01 -11.54 -3.66
N ARG A 69 -16.10 -10.75 -3.73
CA ARG A 69 -16.24 -9.49 -2.95
C ARG A 69 -16.37 -9.80 -1.47
N GLU A 70 -17.25 -10.71 -1.08
CA GLU A 70 -17.49 -11.09 0.32
C GLU A 70 -16.23 -11.64 1.02
N LEU A 71 -15.45 -12.49 0.34
CA LEU A 71 -14.21 -13.03 0.92
C LEU A 71 -13.08 -11.99 0.93
N PHE A 72 -13.04 -11.04 -0.01
CA PHE A 72 -12.10 -9.92 0.03
C PHE A 72 -12.40 -8.99 1.21
N ASP A 73 -13.67 -8.62 1.36
CA ASP A 73 -14.20 -7.87 2.49
C ASP A 73 -13.80 -8.56 3.80
N PHE A 74 -14.19 -9.83 4.01
CA PHE A 74 -13.85 -10.59 5.23
C PHE A 74 -12.33 -10.71 5.50
N ILE A 75 -11.48 -10.65 4.48
CA ILE A 75 -10.02 -10.66 4.67
C ILE A 75 -9.46 -9.28 5.03
N THR A 76 -10.09 -8.19 4.58
CA THR A 76 -9.62 -6.81 4.79
C THR A 76 -10.30 -6.08 5.95
N ASP A 77 -11.53 -6.47 6.32
CA ASP A 77 -12.39 -5.87 7.34
C ASP A 77 -11.66 -5.80 8.71
N ILE A 78 -11.22 -4.60 9.10
CA ILE A 78 -10.49 -4.37 10.35
C ILE A 78 -11.39 -4.62 11.57
N ASN A 79 -12.68 -4.26 11.46
CA ASN A 79 -13.67 -4.24 12.54
C ASN A 79 -14.01 -5.60 13.15
N ILE A 80 -13.73 -6.71 12.45
CA ILE A 80 -13.96 -8.09 12.95
C ILE A 80 -12.94 -8.47 14.05
N GLY A 81 -11.88 -7.67 14.22
CA GLY A 81 -10.84 -7.93 15.23
C GLY A 81 -9.82 -8.99 14.79
N LEU A 82 -8.91 -9.31 15.72
CA LEU A 82 -7.83 -10.29 15.53
C LEU A 82 -7.92 -11.48 16.50
N ASP A 83 -8.86 -11.46 17.45
CA ASP A 83 -9.08 -12.56 18.38
C ASP A 83 -9.82 -13.69 17.67
N ASP A 84 -9.30 -14.91 17.76
CA ASP A 84 -9.78 -16.02 16.93
C ASP A 84 -11.24 -16.42 17.28
N GLU A 85 -11.71 -16.12 18.51
CA GLU A 85 -13.13 -16.26 18.93
C GLU A 85 -14.08 -15.29 18.20
N GLN A 86 -13.66 -14.04 17.97
CA GLN A 86 -14.46 -13.04 17.25
C GLN A 86 -14.56 -13.39 15.76
N VAL A 87 -13.44 -13.85 15.19
CA VAL A 87 -13.37 -14.29 13.79
C VAL A 87 -14.25 -15.52 13.54
N GLU A 88 -14.26 -16.50 14.44
CA GLU A 88 -15.14 -17.68 14.32
C GLU A 88 -16.62 -17.30 14.44
N ALA A 89 -16.97 -16.40 15.37
CA ALA A 89 -18.35 -15.92 15.54
C ALA A 89 -18.90 -15.14 14.32
N GLU A 90 -18.05 -14.46 13.54
CA GLU A 90 -18.45 -13.89 12.25
C GLU A 90 -18.53 -14.95 11.13
N LEU A 91 -17.64 -15.95 11.13
CA LEU A 91 -17.69 -17.06 10.18
C LEU A 91 -18.98 -17.88 10.32
N ASP A 92 -19.46 -18.12 11.54
CA ASP A 92 -20.74 -18.79 11.78
C ASP A 92 -21.93 -18.00 11.22
N LYS A 93 -21.99 -16.68 11.45
CA LYS A 93 -23.05 -15.80 10.88
C LYS A 93 -23.02 -15.81 9.35
N ILE A 94 -21.83 -15.76 8.75
CA ILE A 94 -21.64 -15.83 7.30
C ILE A 94 -22.11 -17.19 6.77
N GLN A 95 -21.81 -18.28 7.47
CA GLN A 95 -22.22 -19.64 7.11
C GLN A 95 -23.73 -19.86 7.23
N GLU A 96 -24.38 -19.31 8.27
CA GLU A 96 -25.85 -19.32 8.42
C GLU A 96 -26.52 -18.54 7.28
N ARG A 97 -26.06 -17.32 6.99
CA ARG A 97 -26.56 -16.50 5.87
C ARG A 97 -26.46 -17.24 4.52
N LEU A 98 -25.34 -17.92 4.26
CA LEU A 98 -25.12 -18.75 3.05
C LEU A 98 -25.90 -20.08 3.06
N ALA A 99 -26.51 -20.47 4.18
CA ALA A 99 -27.52 -21.53 4.22
C ALA A 99 -28.90 -20.97 3.86
N SER A 100 -29.36 -19.92 4.55
CA SER A 100 -30.69 -19.32 4.38
C SER A 100 -30.93 -18.78 2.97
N GLN A 101 -29.93 -18.14 2.35
CA GLN A 101 -30.03 -17.67 0.95
C GLN A 101 -30.32 -18.81 -0.04
N LYS A 102 -29.79 -20.01 0.21
CA LYS A 102 -29.99 -21.19 -0.65
C LYS A 102 -31.37 -21.81 -0.48
N GLU A 103 -31.95 -21.75 0.72
CA GLU A 103 -33.33 -22.20 0.92
C GLU A 103 -34.32 -21.32 0.15
N LEU A 104 -34.08 -20.00 0.09
CA LEU A 104 -34.84 -19.10 -0.78
C LEU A 104 -34.63 -19.42 -2.27
N SER A 105 -33.39 -19.56 -2.74
CA SER A 105 -33.13 -19.75 -4.19
C SER A 105 -33.72 -21.04 -4.74
N ILE A 106 -33.81 -22.11 -3.93
CA ILE A 106 -34.46 -23.38 -4.33
C ILE A 106 -35.96 -23.23 -4.61
N THR A 107 -36.62 -22.15 -4.15
CA THR A 107 -38.08 -21.97 -4.26
C THR A 107 -38.54 -21.06 -5.42
N LEU A 108 -37.63 -20.36 -6.10
CA LEU A 108 -37.97 -19.33 -7.10
C LEU A 108 -37.06 -19.43 -8.33
N ASN A 109 -37.66 -19.58 -9.52
CA ASN A 109 -36.96 -19.64 -10.82
C ASN A 109 -36.35 -18.28 -11.27
N GLU A 110 -35.85 -17.46 -10.34
CA GLU A 110 -35.18 -16.18 -10.58
C GLU A 110 -33.65 -16.35 -10.82
N ASP A 111 -33.17 -17.59 -10.85
CA ASP A 111 -31.75 -17.93 -10.74
C ASP A 111 -30.86 -17.39 -11.87
N ILE A 112 -31.38 -17.27 -13.10
CA ILE A 112 -30.56 -16.90 -14.27
C ILE A 112 -30.16 -15.42 -14.21
N ASP A 113 -31.11 -14.53 -13.90
CA ASP A 113 -30.86 -13.08 -13.87
C ASP A 113 -30.04 -12.69 -12.65
N LYS A 114 -30.24 -13.36 -11.51
CA LYS A 114 -29.39 -13.20 -10.31
C LYS A 114 -27.98 -13.73 -10.54
N MET A 115 -27.82 -14.98 -10.99
CA MET A 115 -26.48 -15.55 -11.19
C MET A 115 -25.70 -14.86 -12.30
N SER A 116 -26.36 -14.35 -13.36
CA SER A 116 -25.68 -13.55 -14.37
C SER A 116 -25.26 -12.17 -13.84
N LYS A 117 -26.08 -11.52 -12.99
CA LYS A 117 -25.67 -10.29 -12.29
C LYS A 117 -24.47 -10.54 -11.37
N ASP A 118 -24.51 -11.57 -10.52
CA ASP A 118 -23.42 -11.89 -9.58
C ASP A 118 -22.09 -12.14 -10.33
N LEU A 119 -22.13 -12.77 -11.50
CA LEU A 119 -20.96 -13.00 -12.36
C LEU A 119 -20.43 -11.70 -12.98
N VAL A 120 -21.31 -10.77 -13.39
CA VAL A 120 -20.92 -9.44 -13.88
C VAL A 120 -20.30 -8.62 -12.75
N ASP A 121 -20.93 -8.60 -11.57
CA ASP A 121 -20.43 -7.85 -10.41
C ASP A 121 -19.08 -8.41 -9.93
N GLU A 122 -18.87 -9.73 -9.97
CA GLU A 122 -17.55 -10.34 -9.75
C GLU A 122 -16.50 -9.94 -10.82
N GLU A 123 -16.87 -9.86 -12.11
CA GLU A 123 -15.94 -9.43 -13.16
C GLU A 123 -15.61 -7.95 -13.09
N VAL A 124 -16.58 -7.10 -12.73
CA VAL A 124 -16.36 -5.67 -12.45
C VAL A 124 -15.42 -5.54 -11.24
N PHE A 125 -15.67 -6.25 -10.15
CA PHE A 125 -14.82 -6.23 -8.96
C PHE A 125 -13.38 -6.71 -9.21
N LYS A 126 -13.17 -7.67 -10.12
CA LYS A 126 -11.82 -8.11 -10.54
C LYS A 126 -11.06 -7.05 -11.34
N LYS A 127 -11.77 -6.23 -12.13
CA LYS A 127 -11.18 -5.23 -13.04
C LYS A 127 -11.13 -3.81 -12.47
N ALA A 128 -11.92 -3.52 -11.45
CA ALA A 128 -11.98 -2.21 -10.81
C ALA A 128 -10.64 -1.83 -10.15
N PHE A 129 -10.28 -0.55 -10.23
CA PHE A 129 -9.28 0.02 -9.35
C PHE A 129 -9.85 0.15 -7.94
N ILE A 130 -9.06 -0.19 -6.92
CA ILE A 130 -9.43 -0.07 -5.50
C ILE A 130 -8.41 0.87 -4.86
N PRO A 131 -8.79 2.13 -4.54
CA PRO A 131 -7.97 3.05 -3.75
C PRO A 131 -7.50 2.40 -2.45
N ARG A 132 -6.22 2.57 -2.10
CA ARG A 132 -5.63 1.97 -0.88
C ARG A 132 -5.54 2.99 0.24
N THR A 133 -5.09 4.20 -0.08
CA THR A 133 -5.25 5.37 0.80
C THR A 133 -6.42 6.24 0.33
N LEU A 134 -6.80 7.25 1.11
CA LEU A 134 -7.78 8.24 0.67
C LEU A 134 -7.21 9.17 -0.42
N ASP A 135 -5.88 9.27 -0.55
CA ASP A 135 -5.19 10.04 -1.60
C ASP A 135 -5.31 9.38 -2.98
N ASP A 136 -5.49 8.05 -3.04
CA ASP A 136 -5.77 7.30 -4.27
C ASP A 136 -7.22 7.53 -4.80
N VAL A 137 -8.06 8.31 -4.11
CA VAL A 137 -9.49 8.51 -4.46
C VAL A 137 -9.66 9.72 -5.39
N PHE A 138 -9.74 9.45 -6.71
CA PHE A 138 -9.86 10.48 -7.75
C PHE A 138 -11.06 11.45 -7.60
N ASP A 139 -12.25 10.96 -7.21
CA ASP A 139 -13.52 11.71 -7.29
C ASP A 139 -14.22 11.82 -5.92
N VAL A 140 -13.55 12.44 -4.94
CA VAL A 140 -14.05 12.58 -3.56
C VAL A 140 -15.47 13.20 -3.51
N GLU A 141 -15.75 14.21 -4.32
CA GLU A 141 -17.07 14.85 -4.43
C GLU A 141 -18.18 13.87 -4.85
N ARG A 142 -17.92 13.03 -5.87
CA ARG A 142 -18.90 12.04 -6.35
C ARG A 142 -19.23 11.03 -5.26
N ASP A 143 -18.21 10.54 -4.58
CA ASP A 143 -18.36 9.41 -3.66
C ASP A 143 -18.87 9.86 -2.27
N THR A 144 -18.58 11.10 -1.85
CA THR A 144 -19.31 11.75 -0.73
C THR A 144 -20.78 12.04 -1.07
N LEU A 145 -21.09 12.41 -2.32
CA LEU A 145 -22.48 12.53 -2.80
C LEU A 145 -23.24 11.19 -2.85
N LYS A 146 -22.56 10.05 -3.03
CA LYS A 146 -23.17 8.71 -2.86
C LYS A 146 -23.44 8.41 -1.39
N VAL A 147 -22.47 8.65 -0.50
CA VAL A 147 -22.62 8.42 0.95
C VAL A 147 -23.80 9.23 1.52
N SER A 148 -23.92 10.52 1.15
CA SER A 148 -25.03 11.37 1.61
C SER A 148 -26.40 10.99 1.05
N LYS A 149 -26.47 10.27 -0.09
CA LYS A 149 -27.71 9.64 -0.59
C LYS A 149 -28.05 8.31 0.07
N GLY A 150 -27.14 7.73 0.85
CA GLY A 150 -27.24 6.38 1.41
C GLY A 150 -26.63 5.27 0.54
N GLU A 151 -26.17 5.58 -0.68
CA GLU A 151 -25.55 4.64 -1.63
C GLU A 151 -24.09 4.28 -1.26
N GLY A 152 -23.65 4.62 -0.04
CA GLY A 152 -22.27 4.47 0.41
C GLY A 152 -21.79 3.02 0.59
N GLU A 153 -22.68 2.03 0.55
CA GLU A 153 -22.31 0.60 0.64
C GLU A 153 -21.68 0.05 -0.66
N ASP A 154 -21.88 0.72 -1.80
CA ASP A 154 -21.23 0.37 -3.07
C ASP A 154 -19.81 0.96 -3.23
N LEU A 155 -19.32 1.71 -2.26
CA LEU A 155 -17.93 2.17 -2.24
C LEU A 155 -16.99 1.03 -1.82
N ILE A 156 -16.33 0.42 -2.81
CA ILE A 156 -15.46 -0.76 -2.66
C ILE A 156 -14.40 -0.57 -1.55
N TYR A 157 -13.83 0.63 -1.42
CA TYR A 157 -12.76 0.92 -0.46
C TYR A 157 -13.25 1.25 0.97
N ARG A 158 -14.57 1.39 1.21
CA ARG A 158 -15.13 1.80 2.51
C ARG A 158 -14.75 0.88 3.67
N LYS A 159 -14.75 -0.44 3.39
CA LYS A 159 -14.38 -1.48 4.36
C LYS A 159 -12.89 -1.49 4.66
N LEU A 160 -12.07 -1.28 3.61
CA LEU A 160 -10.61 -1.20 3.72
C LEU A 160 -10.17 -0.05 4.63
N THR A 161 -10.86 1.09 4.58
CA THR A 161 -10.55 2.26 5.42
C THR A 161 -11.13 2.20 6.84
N GLY A 162 -11.92 1.17 7.17
CA GLY A 162 -12.56 1.03 8.49
C GLY A 162 -13.67 2.05 8.80
N LEU A 163 -14.07 2.88 7.83
CA LEU A 163 -15.04 3.97 8.00
C LEU A 163 -16.47 3.44 8.19
N SER A 164 -16.77 3.14 9.45
CA SER A 164 -18.07 2.67 9.93
C SER A 164 -19.13 3.77 9.85
N ILE A 165 -20.40 3.40 9.66
CA ILE A 165 -21.47 4.38 9.34
C ILE A 165 -21.84 5.25 10.56
N ASP A 166 -21.50 4.80 11.76
CA ASP A 166 -21.85 5.43 13.03
C ASP A 166 -21.06 6.72 13.32
N ASP A 167 -19.91 6.92 12.65
CA ASP A 167 -19.26 8.22 12.52
C ASP A 167 -20.13 9.12 11.63
N LYS A 168 -21.16 9.72 12.26
CA LYS A 168 -22.07 10.67 11.63
C LYS A 168 -21.24 11.73 10.89
N PRO A 169 -21.48 11.95 9.59
CA PRO A 169 -20.89 13.11 8.94
C PRO A 169 -21.44 14.36 9.62
N GLU A 170 -20.58 15.08 10.34
CA GLU A 170 -20.86 16.48 10.66
C GLU A 170 -21.14 17.17 9.32
N LYS A 171 -22.29 17.84 9.23
CA LYS A 171 -22.70 18.45 7.97
C LYS A 171 -21.71 19.55 7.63
N ILE A 172 -20.88 19.31 6.61
CA ILE A 172 -20.14 20.36 5.91
C ILE A 172 -21.20 21.41 5.50
N PRO A 173 -21.14 22.65 6.00
CA PRO A 173 -22.14 23.67 5.65
C PRO A 173 -22.11 23.91 4.15
N SER A 174 -23.28 23.95 3.51
CA SER A 174 -23.34 24.34 2.10
C SER A 174 -22.88 25.79 1.94
N GLU A 175 -22.14 26.09 0.87
CA GLU A 175 -21.50 27.39 0.62
C GLU A 175 -22.47 28.60 0.69
N ASN A 176 -23.76 28.35 0.49
CA ASN A 176 -24.85 29.33 0.62
C ASN A 176 -25.04 29.90 2.04
N GLU A 177 -24.59 29.22 3.11
CA GLU A 177 -24.75 29.72 4.50
C GLU A 177 -23.63 30.68 4.93
N VAL A 178 -22.48 30.68 4.23
CA VAL A 178 -21.30 31.48 4.61
C VAL A 178 -21.52 32.99 4.39
N MET A 179 -22.46 33.37 3.52
CA MET A 179 -22.78 34.77 3.21
C MET A 179 -23.59 35.50 4.30
N ALA A 180 -24.06 34.82 5.35
CA ALA A 180 -24.96 35.41 6.34
C ALA A 180 -24.25 36.09 7.54
N ASN A 181 -22.95 35.83 7.77
CA ASN A 181 -22.22 36.26 8.98
C ASN A 181 -21.11 37.30 8.70
N SER A 182 -21.41 38.31 7.88
CA SER A 182 -20.53 39.48 7.74
C SER A 182 -20.92 40.59 8.73
N GLU A 183 -20.31 40.64 9.92
CA GLU A 183 -20.18 41.89 10.69
C GLU A 183 -19.17 41.79 11.86
N ASN A 184 -17.86 41.85 11.55
CA ASN A 184 -16.82 42.42 12.42
C ASN A 184 -15.47 42.63 11.69
N ILE A 185 -15.32 43.80 11.07
CA ILE A 185 -14.31 44.84 11.43
C ILE A 185 -13.00 44.34 12.09
N SER A 186 -11.77 44.74 11.69
CA SER A 186 -11.30 45.44 10.47
C SER A 186 -9.75 45.58 10.47
N SER A 187 -9.08 45.44 9.32
CA SER A 187 -7.82 46.13 8.93
C SER A 187 -7.37 45.58 7.56
N ILE A 188 -7.46 46.26 6.41
CA ILE A 188 -6.76 47.49 5.97
C ILE A 188 -5.25 47.41 6.28
N SER A 189 -4.34 47.39 5.31
CA SER A 189 -4.18 48.36 4.21
C SER A 189 -3.77 47.77 2.85
N THR A 190 -4.13 48.47 1.77
CA THR A 190 -3.66 48.20 0.39
C THR A 190 -2.28 48.77 0.09
N LYS A 191 -1.60 48.22 -0.93
CA LYS A 191 -0.81 48.97 -1.91
C LYS A 191 -0.48 48.14 -3.15
N ASP A 192 -0.33 48.84 -4.26
CA ASP A 192 -0.06 48.37 -5.63
C ASP A 192 1.46 48.25 -5.87
N ASP A 193 1.89 47.38 -6.80
CA ASP A 193 2.29 47.78 -8.17
C ASP A 193 2.65 46.54 -9.05
N GLU A 194 2.82 46.72 -10.36
CA GLU A 194 3.28 45.70 -11.32
C GLU A 194 4.81 45.77 -11.57
N SER A 195 5.45 44.66 -11.98
CA SER A 195 6.55 44.59 -12.99
C SER A 195 7.28 43.22 -12.99
N GLU A 196 8.30 43.07 -13.86
CA GLU A 196 8.76 41.81 -14.46
C GLU A 196 10.14 41.29 -14.00
N GLU A 197 10.38 40.01 -14.31
CA GLU A 197 11.65 39.34 -14.70
C GLU A 197 12.94 39.42 -13.83
N ASP A 198 13.30 38.20 -13.36
CA ASP A 198 14.61 37.52 -13.51
C ASP A 198 15.61 37.45 -12.33
N ASP A 199 16.35 36.34 -12.38
CA ASP A 199 17.62 35.95 -11.76
C ASP A 199 17.74 35.48 -10.26
N GLN A 200 18.78 34.64 -10.10
CA GLN A 200 19.44 33.95 -8.95
C GLN A 200 19.23 34.51 -7.50
N ASP A 201 19.40 33.75 -6.40
CA ASP A 201 20.34 32.62 -6.14
C ASP A 201 19.92 31.68 -4.96
N GLU A 202 20.81 30.76 -4.52
CA GLU A 202 20.64 29.82 -3.39
C GLU A 202 20.64 30.46 -1.97
N GLU A 203 19.84 29.94 -1.04
CA GLU A 203 20.20 29.43 0.33
C GLU A 203 18.92 28.89 1.03
N LYS A 204 18.78 27.73 1.71
CA LYS A 204 19.58 26.89 2.63
C LYS A 204 19.52 27.27 4.12
N GLU A 205 18.80 26.49 4.95
CA GLU A 205 19.05 26.12 6.38
C GLU A 205 17.86 25.26 6.93
N SER A 206 17.94 24.36 7.94
CA SER A 206 19.00 23.57 8.65
C SER A 206 18.32 22.56 9.67
N GLU A 207 18.90 21.59 10.40
CA GLU A 207 20.26 20.96 10.52
C GLU A 207 20.23 19.45 10.10
N GLY A 208 20.44 18.33 10.85
CA GLY A 208 20.85 17.95 12.25
C GLY A 208 20.02 16.74 12.79
N ASP A 209 20.36 15.91 13.81
CA ASP A 209 21.58 15.38 14.49
C ASP A 209 21.13 14.37 15.60
N GLU A 210 21.84 13.36 16.16
CA GLU A 210 23.01 12.56 15.73
C GLU A 210 22.50 11.35 14.90
N GLU A 211 23.23 10.99 13.86
CA GLU A 211 23.21 9.66 13.23
C GLU A 211 23.67 8.55 14.21
N SER A 212 23.72 7.28 13.80
CA SER A 212 25.02 6.58 13.80
C SER A 212 25.01 5.24 13.05
N GLU A 213 25.63 5.19 11.87
CA GLU A 213 26.54 4.09 11.48
C GLU A 213 27.49 4.52 10.34
N ASP A 214 28.71 3.97 10.32
CA ASP A 214 29.92 4.55 9.69
C ASP A 214 30.03 4.19 8.18
N ASP A 215 29.10 4.72 7.36
CA ASP A 215 28.96 4.34 5.94
C ASP A 215 29.92 5.12 4.99
N ASP A 216 31.06 4.50 4.63
CA ASP A 216 32.11 5.06 3.74
C ASP A 216 31.63 5.04 2.26
N VAL A 217 30.63 5.89 1.94
CA VAL A 217 29.78 5.83 0.72
C VAL A 217 30.58 5.79 -0.58
N PHE A 218 30.75 4.57 -1.10
CA PHE A 218 31.33 4.31 -2.41
C PHE A 218 30.34 4.70 -3.54
N LYS A 219 30.25 6.01 -3.87
CA LYS A 219 29.49 6.52 -5.03
C LYS A 219 29.92 5.80 -6.31
N LYS A 220 29.12 4.80 -6.70
CA LYS A 220 29.43 3.77 -7.69
C LYS A 220 29.23 4.37 -9.09
N GLN A 221 30.28 5.03 -9.61
CA GLN A 221 30.24 5.73 -10.90
C GLN A 221 29.61 4.85 -12.00
N SER A 222 28.76 5.45 -12.82
CA SER A 222 28.02 4.76 -13.88
C SER A 222 28.95 4.00 -14.82
N ARG A 223 28.57 2.76 -15.13
CA ARG A 223 29.23 1.94 -16.15
C ARG A 223 29.09 2.67 -17.48
N GLY A 224 30.19 2.80 -18.21
CA GLY A 224 30.28 3.61 -19.43
C GLY A 224 29.27 3.24 -20.52
N LYS A 225 29.07 4.14 -21.48
CA LYS A 225 28.12 3.95 -22.59
C LYS A 225 28.42 2.61 -23.30
N ARG A 226 27.37 1.90 -23.72
CA ARG A 226 27.44 0.49 -24.16
C ARG A 226 28.40 0.25 -25.33
N ASN A 227 28.70 1.30 -26.11
CA ASN A 227 29.62 1.31 -27.24
C ASN A 227 30.73 2.38 -27.04
N GLU A 228 31.66 2.16 -26.09
CA GLU A 228 32.91 2.95 -25.97
C GLU A 228 34.02 2.33 -26.84
N ASP A 229 34.70 3.16 -27.64
CA ASP A 229 35.86 2.75 -28.45
C ASP A 229 37.03 2.20 -27.63
N LYS A 230 37.85 1.35 -28.26
CA LYS A 230 39.00 0.69 -27.61
C LYS A 230 40.05 1.69 -27.11
N GLU A 231 40.22 2.82 -27.79
CA GLU A 231 41.18 3.87 -27.47
C GLU A 231 40.72 4.71 -26.26
N SER A 232 39.54 5.34 -26.34
CA SER A 232 39.00 6.18 -25.27
C SER A 232 38.80 5.42 -23.94
N LYS A 233 38.44 4.14 -24.01
CA LYS A 233 38.38 3.24 -22.84
C LYS A 233 39.75 2.97 -22.20
N LYS A 234 40.82 2.95 -23.00
CA LYS A 234 42.22 2.79 -22.55
C LYS A 234 42.73 4.10 -21.91
N GLU A 235 42.35 5.25 -22.46
CA GLU A 235 42.63 6.58 -21.89
C GLU A 235 41.89 6.81 -20.56
N ARG A 236 40.57 6.56 -20.50
CA ARG A 236 39.78 6.62 -19.26
C ARG A 236 40.40 5.76 -18.15
N LYS A 237 40.90 4.58 -18.51
CA LYS A 237 41.60 3.66 -17.58
C LYS A 237 43.02 4.13 -17.19
N LYS A 238 43.67 4.98 -17.99
CA LYS A 238 44.94 5.65 -17.66
C LYS A 238 44.68 6.81 -16.70
N ALA A 239 43.79 7.75 -17.05
CA ALA A 239 43.42 8.90 -16.23
C ALA A 239 42.94 8.48 -14.82
N ALA A 240 42.08 7.48 -14.73
CA ALA A 240 41.61 6.94 -13.44
C ALA A 240 42.76 6.37 -12.57
N LYS A 241 43.80 5.78 -13.18
CA LYS A 241 45.00 5.31 -12.46
C LYS A 241 45.89 6.47 -12.01
N GLU A 242 45.97 7.53 -12.79
CA GLU A 242 46.78 8.72 -12.48
C GLU A 242 46.14 9.50 -11.34
N VAL A 243 44.85 9.84 -11.41
CA VAL A 243 44.09 10.42 -10.29
C VAL A 243 44.18 9.55 -9.02
N ALA A 244 44.09 8.22 -9.15
CA ALA A 244 44.25 7.31 -8.01
C ALA A 244 45.69 7.23 -7.48
N ARG A 245 46.71 7.51 -8.30
CA ARG A 245 48.12 7.63 -7.88
C ARG A 245 48.34 8.93 -7.09
N GLU A 246 47.71 10.02 -7.50
CA GLU A 246 47.83 11.31 -6.82
C GLU A 246 47.08 11.35 -5.50
N LYS A 247 45.84 10.85 -5.46
CA LYS A 247 45.10 10.62 -4.20
C LYS A 247 45.81 9.68 -3.22
N ARG A 248 46.81 8.90 -3.68
CA ARG A 248 47.69 8.10 -2.81
C ARG A 248 48.91 8.88 -2.29
N LYS A 249 49.41 9.91 -3.00
CA LYS A 249 50.49 10.80 -2.50
C LYS A 249 50.03 11.50 -1.21
N ASN A 250 48.82 12.05 -1.23
CA ASN A 250 48.28 12.89 -0.14
C ASN A 250 47.49 12.07 0.91
N LYS A 251 47.63 10.74 0.94
CA LYS A 251 46.82 9.87 1.81
C LYS A 251 47.37 9.83 3.24
N ILE A 252 46.50 10.07 4.23
CA ILE A 252 46.82 9.96 5.66
C ILE A 252 47.51 8.61 5.96
N PRO A 253 48.69 8.60 6.62
CA PRO A 253 49.41 7.38 6.95
C PRO A 253 48.57 6.39 7.78
N LYS A 254 48.68 5.09 7.46
CA LYS A 254 47.86 4.01 8.07
C LYS A 254 47.94 3.97 9.60
N ALA A 255 49.10 4.31 10.18
CA ALA A 255 49.29 4.42 11.62
C ALA A 255 48.46 5.57 12.24
N VAL A 256 48.32 6.69 11.55
CA VAL A 256 47.55 7.86 12.01
C VAL A 256 46.05 7.59 11.93
N LYS A 257 45.52 6.98 10.85
CA LYS A 257 44.09 6.56 10.83
C LYS A 257 43.80 5.54 11.94
N LYS A 258 44.69 4.55 12.17
CA LYS A 258 44.55 3.61 13.31
C LYS A 258 44.55 4.30 14.68
N ARG A 259 45.44 5.28 14.90
CA ARG A 259 45.51 6.02 16.17
C ARG A 259 44.23 6.82 16.42
N LYS A 260 43.73 7.57 15.40
CA LYS A 260 42.47 8.33 15.51
C LYS A 260 41.29 7.43 15.88
N ILE A 261 41.11 6.30 15.18
CA ILE A 261 40.01 5.35 15.46
C ILE A 261 40.08 4.82 16.89
N LYS A 262 41.28 4.43 17.38
CA LYS A 262 41.41 3.95 18.78
C LYS A 262 41.10 5.04 19.81
N THR A 263 41.34 6.32 19.50
CA THR A 263 41.01 7.43 20.41
C THR A 263 39.55 7.87 20.36
N THR A 264 38.80 7.60 19.28
CA THR A 264 37.36 7.88 19.22
C THR A 264 36.55 6.75 19.86
N THR A 265 36.85 5.48 19.54
CA THR A 265 36.12 4.35 20.14
C THR A 265 36.31 4.25 21.65
N GLY A 266 37.51 4.57 22.16
CA GLY A 266 37.78 4.65 23.60
C GLY A 266 37.15 5.83 24.35
N LYS A 267 36.32 6.65 23.69
CA LYS A 267 35.62 7.79 24.29
C LYS A 267 34.10 7.63 24.45
N LYS A 268 33.41 6.76 23.68
CA LYS A 268 31.98 6.44 23.86
C LYS A 268 31.73 5.45 25.05
N SER A 269 32.57 5.49 26.10
CA SER A 269 32.48 4.56 27.24
C SER A 269 32.95 5.19 28.56
N LYS A 270 32.35 6.31 28.94
CA LYS A 270 32.41 6.86 30.30
C LYS A 270 31.31 7.89 30.53
#